data_AF-A0A0L6UB19-F1
#
_entry.id   AF-A0A0L6UB19-F1
#
_cell.length_a   1.000
_cell.length_b   1.000
_cell.length_c   1.000
_cell.angle_alpha   90.00
_cell.angle_beta   90.00
_cell.angle_gamma   90.00
#
_symmetry.space_group_name_H-M   'P 1'
#
loop_
_entity.id
_entity.type
_entity.pdbx_description
1 polymer ?
#
loop_
_entity_poly.entity_id
_entity_poly.type
_entity_poly.pdbx_seq_one_letter_code
_entity_poly.pdbx_strand_id
1 'polypeptide(L)'
;MTLMILGEGYSVDDKEDMMETLIDRSQYCFISIFLQYSVEISGVIAGNLCLISGIDNSITKTATVVDSAFNPPDGPGKGDNLCIFKPISHLTKSVLKIVVEALHTTSQQMLPLGEIYLDCCLFDLREISSKIEDKFSDPVVKFCNTVVDTSVIKCFAETGNKK
;
A
#
# COMPACT_ATOMS: atom_id res chain seq x y z
N MET A 1 4.46 -13.08 -19.29
CA MET A 1 5.27 -13.59 -18.16
C MET A 1 4.38 -13.56 -16.95
N THR A 2 4.33 -14.62 -16.17
CA THR A 2 3.50 -14.65 -14.96
C THR A 2 4.35 -14.21 -13.78
N LEU A 3 3.92 -13.17 -13.08
CA LEU A 3 4.62 -12.63 -11.91
C LEU A 3 3.82 -12.90 -10.65
N MET A 4 4.53 -13.18 -9.57
CA MET A 4 4.00 -13.21 -8.21
C MET A 4 4.31 -11.88 -7.54
N ILE A 5 3.30 -11.26 -6.95
CA ILE A 5 3.38 -9.98 -6.25
C ILE A 5 3.10 -10.26 -4.78
N LEU A 6 4.04 -9.86 -3.93
CA LEU A 6 3.99 -10.06 -2.49
C LEU A 6 3.79 -8.70 -1.82
N GLY A 7 2.67 -8.52 -1.12
CA GLY A 7 2.39 -7.30 -0.37
C GLY A 7 3.20 -7.17 0.93
N GLU A 8 2.94 -6.11 1.70
CA GLU A 8 3.63 -5.81 2.96
C GLU A 8 3.31 -6.80 4.09
N GLY A 9 2.13 -7.44 4.02
CA GLY A 9 1.65 -8.42 4.99
C GLY A 9 2.10 -9.84 4.69
N TYR A 10 2.77 -10.08 3.56
CA TYR A 10 3.18 -11.42 3.17
C TYR A 10 4.14 -12.03 4.20
N SER A 11 3.79 -13.24 4.64
CA SER A 11 4.64 -14.08 5.45
C SER A 11 4.71 -15.48 4.85
N VAL A 12 5.71 -16.24 5.27
CA VAL A 12 5.84 -17.65 4.91
C VAL A 12 4.61 -18.45 5.35
N ASP A 13 4.15 -18.14 6.56
CA ASP A 13 3.03 -18.81 7.21
C ASP A 13 1.67 -18.31 6.70
N ASP A 14 1.66 -17.09 6.13
CA ASP A 14 0.46 -16.40 5.70
C ASP A 14 0.62 -15.81 4.29
N LYS A 15 -0.02 -16.49 3.32
CA LYS A 15 0.05 -16.17 1.89
C LYS A 15 -1.15 -15.37 1.40
N GLU A 16 -1.98 -14.81 2.29
CA GLU A 16 -3.15 -14.02 1.89
C GLU A 16 -2.78 -12.78 1.06
N ASP A 17 -1.61 -12.19 1.32
CA ASP A 17 -1.11 -11.00 0.63
C ASP A 17 -0.24 -11.34 -0.61
N MET A 18 -0.45 -12.53 -1.19
CA MET A 18 0.21 -12.98 -2.43
C MET A 18 -0.78 -12.96 -3.59
N MET A 19 -0.41 -12.29 -4.70
CA MET A 19 -1.23 -12.23 -5.92
C MET A 19 -0.42 -12.60 -7.16
N GLU A 20 -0.97 -13.50 -7.97
CA GLU A 20 -0.42 -13.81 -9.29
C GLU A 20 -1.03 -12.90 -10.36
N THR A 21 -0.17 -12.26 -11.15
CA THR A 21 -0.59 -11.38 -12.24
C THR A 21 0.10 -11.80 -13.53
N LEU A 22 -0.68 -11.92 -14.59
CA LEU A 22 -0.15 -12.16 -15.94
C LEU A 22 0.21 -10.82 -16.56
N ILE A 23 1.51 -10.60 -16.76
CA ILE A 23 2.02 -9.46 -17.52
C ILE A 23 2.17 -9.90 -18.98
N ASP A 24 1.44 -9.25 -19.87
CA ASP A 24 1.59 -9.50 -21.30
C ASP A 24 2.93 -8.92 -21.80
N ARG A 25 3.55 -9.52 -22.83
CA ARG A 25 4.87 -9.09 -23.34
C ARG A 25 4.90 -7.64 -23.84
N SER A 26 3.73 -7.03 -24.05
CA SER A 26 3.54 -5.63 -24.42
C SER A 26 3.35 -4.68 -23.24
N GLN A 27 3.45 -5.16 -21.99
CA GLN A 27 3.33 -4.31 -20.80
C GLN A 27 4.71 -3.84 -20.36
N TYR A 28 4.96 -2.65 -20.87
CA TYR A 28 6.09 -1.76 -20.77
C TYR A 28 6.79 -1.74 -19.40
N CYS A 29 8.05 -2.18 -19.44
CA CYS A 29 9.05 -1.66 -18.52
C CYS A 29 9.53 -0.32 -19.11
N PHE A 30 9.52 0.75 -18.32
CA PHE A 30 10.08 2.03 -18.73
C PHE A 30 11.25 2.41 -17.84
N ILE A 31 12.30 2.98 -18.43
CA ILE A 31 13.25 3.80 -17.66
C ILE A 31 12.81 5.25 -17.82
N SER A 32 12.61 5.93 -16.68
CA SER A 32 12.43 7.37 -16.70
C SER A 32 13.80 8.02 -16.87
N ILE A 33 13.96 8.75 -17.97
CA ILE A 33 15.17 9.52 -18.26
C ILE A 33 14.83 10.99 -18.07
N PHE A 34 15.57 11.68 -17.20
CA PHE A 34 15.41 13.10 -16.92
C PHE A 34 13.98 13.54 -16.53
N LEU A 35 13.19 12.66 -15.89
CA LEU A 35 11.85 12.93 -15.32
C LEU A 35 10.76 13.40 -16.30
N GLN A 36 11.07 13.64 -17.58
CA GLN A 36 10.15 14.18 -18.58
C GLN A 36 9.76 13.18 -19.67
N TYR A 37 10.56 12.12 -19.85
CA TYR A 37 10.34 11.14 -20.90
C TYR A 37 10.53 9.72 -20.36
N SER A 38 9.63 8.84 -20.78
CA SER A 38 9.67 7.40 -20.49
C SER A 38 10.04 6.67 -21.77
N VAL A 39 11.11 5.88 -21.73
CA VAL A 39 11.55 5.07 -22.87
C VAL A 39 11.16 3.62 -22.62
N GLU A 40 10.45 3.03 -23.57
CA GLU A 40 10.08 1.62 -23.58
C GLU A 40 11.32 0.76 -23.82
N ILE A 41 11.48 -0.26 -22.99
CA ILE A 41 12.63 -1.16 -23.05
C ILE A 41 12.18 -2.62 -22.92
N SER A 42 12.91 -3.51 -23.56
CA SER A 42 12.64 -4.96 -23.57
C SER A 42 13.05 -5.68 -22.29
N GLY A 43 13.84 -5.04 -21.44
CA GLY A 43 14.30 -5.60 -20.16
C GLY A 43 15.17 -4.64 -19.37
N VAL A 44 15.28 -4.90 -18.08
CA VAL A 44 16.04 -4.10 -17.12
C VAL A 44 16.97 -5.03 -16.35
N ILE A 45 18.25 -4.66 -16.27
CA ILE A 45 19.22 -5.39 -15.46
C ILE A 45 19.07 -5.07 -13.97
N ALA A 46 19.48 -6.00 -13.11
CA ALA A 46 19.48 -5.78 -11.67
C ALA A 46 20.28 -4.52 -11.28
N GLY A 47 19.76 -3.77 -10.30
CA GLY A 47 20.36 -2.52 -9.81
C GLY A 47 19.83 -1.25 -10.47
N ASN A 48 19.05 -1.36 -11.55
CA ASN A 48 18.41 -0.21 -12.18
C ASN A 48 16.99 0.02 -11.64
N LEU A 49 16.56 1.28 -11.66
CA LEU A 49 15.18 1.67 -11.38
C LEU A 49 14.35 1.61 -12.66
N CYS A 50 13.14 1.08 -12.57
CA CYS A 50 12.22 0.99 -13.70
C CYS A 50 10.77 1.19 -13.26
N LEU A 51 9.93 1.61 -14.21
CA LEU A 51 8.49 1.70 -14.08
C LEU A 51 7.89 0.44 -14.72
N ILE A 52 6.97 -0.20 -14.02
CA ILE A 52 6.27 -1.40 -14.49
C ILE A 52 4.78 -1.07 -14.55
N SER A 53 4.17 -1.29 -15.71
CA SER A 53 2.73 -1.11 -15.91
C SER A 53 1.99 -2.45 -15.76
N GLY A 54 0.74 -2.42 -15.27
CA GLY A 54 -0.13 -3.60 -15.19
C GLY A 54 -0.10 -4.38 -13.88
N ILE A 55 0.60 -3.88 -12.85
CA ILE A 55 0.68 -4.50 -11.51
C ILE A 55 0.09 -3.63 -10.40
N ASP A 56 -0.46 -2.48 -10.75
CA ASP A 56 -1.00 -1.45 -9.85
C ASP A 56 -2.14 -1.95 -8.94
N ASN A 57 -3.07 -2.74 -9.48
CA ASN A 57 -4.24 -3.23 -8.73
C ASN A 57 -3.88 -4.05 -7.48
N SER A 58 -2.71 -4.68 -7.47
CA SER A 58 -2.26 -5.56 -6.38
C SER A 58 -1.37 -4.87 -5.34
N ILE A 59 -0.96 -3.62 -5.60
CA ILE A 59 0.03 -2.92 -4.78
C ILE A 59 -0.64 -1.77 -4.04
N THR A 60 -0.70 -1.86 -2.71
CA THR A 60 -1.25 -0.76 -1.90
C THR A 60 -0.20 0.29 -1.54
N LYS A 61 1.04 -0.13 -1.22
CA LYS A 61 2.13 0.77 -0.81
C LYS A 61 3.47 0.31 -1.34
N THR A 62 3.96 -0.80 -0.81
CA THR A 62 5.17 -1.47 -1.26
C THR A 62 4.85 -2.93 -1.52
N ALA A 63 5.54 -3.51 -2.50
CA ALA A 63 5.40 -4.91 -2.85
C ALA A 63 6.72 -5.44 -3.39
N THR A 64 6.93 -6.74 -3.23
CA THR A 64 8.06 -7.46 -3.83
C THR A 64 7.54 -8.28 -5.00
N VAL A 65 8.14 -8.08 -6.18
CA VAL A 65 7.74 -8.79 -7.41
C VAL A 65 8.74 -9.91 -7.67
N VAL A 66 8.23 -11.11 -7.93
CA VAL A 66 9.01 -12.33 -8.18
C VAL A 66 8.48 -13.03 -9.43
N ASP A 67 9.35 -13.70 -10.16
CA ASP A 67 8.91 -14.59 -11.25
C ASP A 67 8.17 -15.80 -10.68
N SER A 68 6.99 -16.12 -11.21
CA SER A 68 6.22 -17.32 -10.83
C SER A 68 6.98 -18.63 -11.07
N ALA A 69 7.90 -18.64 -12.04
CA ALA A 69 8.75 -19.80 -12.33
C ALA A 69 9.93 -19.93 -11.35
N PHE A 70 10.11 -18.96 -10.44
CA PHE A 70 11.17 -18.99 -9.45
C PHE A 70 10.91 -20.11 -8.44
N ASN A 71 11.53 -21.25 -8.70
CA ASN A 71 11.69 -22.32 -7.74
C ASN A 71 13.01 -22.07 -7.00
N PRO A 72 13.00 -21.89 -5.66
CA PRO A 72 14.23 -21.77 -4.89
C PRO A 72 15.16 -22.96 -5.19
N PRO A 73 16.47 -22.73 -5.31
CA PRO A 73 17.43 -23.71 -5.80
C PRO A 73 17.58 -25.01 -4.98
N ASP A 74 16.89 -25.18 -3.84
CA ASP A 74 17.06 -26.30 -2.91
C ASP A 74 15.84 -27.24 -2.76
N GLY A 75 15.03 -27.37 -3.82
CA GLY A 75 14.01 -28.43 -3.94
C GLY A 75 12.77 -28.27 -3.04
N PRO A 76 11.71 -29.08 -3.26
CA PRO A 76 10.48 -28.98 -2.48
C PRO A 76 10.73 -29.58 -1.10
N GLY A 77 11.02 -28.72 -0.12
CA GLY A 77 11.06 -29.07 1.30
C GLY A 77 12.29 -28.63 2.07
N LYS A 78 13.27 -27.91 1.49
CA LYS A 78 14.43 -27.45 2.28
C LYS A 78 15.23 -26.26 1.72
N GLY A 79 14.56 -25.35 1.01
CA GLY A 79 15.13 -24.09 0.53
C GLY A 79 14.28 -22.92 0.98
N ASP A 80 14.93 -21.93 1.56
CA ASP A 80 14.33 -20.83 2.31
C ASP A 80 13.13 -20.18 1.62
N ASN A 81 12.12 -20.00 2.44
CA ASN A 81 10.83 -19.45 2.08
C ASN A 81 11.00 -18.12 1.36
N LEU A 82 10.18 -17.88 0.36
CA LEU A 82 10.05 -16.57 -0.27
C LEU A 82 9.91 -15.51 0.85
N CYS A 83 10.76 -14.49 0.84
CA CYS A 83 10.76 -13.44 1.85
C CYS A 83 10.57 -12.10 1.16
N ILE A 84 9.79 -11.23 1.77
CA ILE A 84 9.70 -9.83 1.34
C ILE A 84 10.87 -9.03 1.90
N PHE A 85 11.26 -8.00 1.17
CA PHE A 85 12.17 -6.99 1.71
C PHE A 85 11.53 -6.29 2.90
N LYS A 86 12.35 -5.82 3.84
CA LYS A 86 11.88 -4.94 4.90
C LYS A 86 11.14 -3.75 4.25
N PRO A 87 9.87 -3.49 4.60
CA PRO A 87 9.12 -2.38 4.04
C PRO A 87 9.89 -1.07 4.25
N ILE A 88 9.94 -0.26 3.19
CA ILE A 88 10.65 1.01 3.22
C ILE A 88 9.94 1.93 4.22
N SER A 89 10.70 2.50 5.16
CA SER A 89 10.18 3.54 6.04
C SER A 89 10.03 4.83 5.24
N HIS A 90 8.87 5.01 4.61
CA HIS A 90 8.57 6.25 3.91
C HIS A 90 8.66 7.44 4.89
N LEU A 91 9.55 8.39 4.59
CA LEU A 91 9.70 9.65 5.33
C LEU A 91 8.38 10.42 5.37
N THR A 92 7.64 10.34 4.26
CA THR A 92 6.27 10.78 4.11
C THR A 92 5.46 9.55 3.71
N LYS A 93 4.70 8.96 4.63
CA LYS A 93 3.60 8.09 4.20
C LYS A 93 2.76 8.92 3.23
N SER A 94 2.50 8.45 2.01
CA SER A 94 1.45 9.08 1.20
C SER A 94 0.18 8.98 2.04
N VAL A 95 -0.29 10.12 2.56
CA VAL A 95 -1.46 10.16 3.43
C VAL A 95 -2.73 10.45 2.65
N LEU A 96 -2.70 10.17 1.35
CA LEU A 96 -3.89 9.80 0.59
C LEU A 96 -4.28 8.36 0.96
N LYS A 97 -4.55 8.12 2.24
CA LYS A 97 -5.46 7.05 2.61
C LYS A 97 -6.82 7.71 2.63
N ILE A 98 -7.54 7.63 1.51
CA ILE A 98 -8.99 7.80 1.54
C ILE A 98 -9.46 6.59 2.34
N VAL A 99 -9.51 6.76 3.66
CA VAL A 99 -10.11 5.76 4.51
C VAL A 99 -11.60 5.96 4.28
N VAL A 100 -12.16 5.13 3.41
CA VAL A 100 -13.60 4.85 3.44
C VAL A 100 -13.83 4.00 4.68
N GLU A 101 -13.63 4.59 5.86
CA GLU A 101 -14.14 4.00 7.06
C GLU A 101 -15.63 4.27 6.97
N ALA A 102 -16.41 3.22 6.73
CA ALA A 102 -17.82 3.26 7.02
C ALA A 102 -17.95 3.36 8.55
N LEU A 103 -17.66 4.56 9.10
CA LEU A 103 -18.48 5.02 10.21
C LEU A 103 -19.93 4.90 9.75
N HIS A 104 -20.86 4.76 10.68
CA HIS A 104 -22.30 4.67 10.41
C HIS A 104 -22.89 5.77 9.48
N THR A 105 -22.09 6.70 8.97
CA THR A 105 -22.39 7.78 8.04
C THR A 105 -21.59 7.65 6.74
N THR A 106 -22.22 7.94 5.61
CA THR A 106 -21.73 7.79 4.22
C THR A 106 -20.58 8.73 3.82
N SER A 107 -19.74 9.16 4.77
CA SER A 107 -18.69 10.17 4.58
C SER A 107 -17.30 9.54 4.56
N GLN A 108 -16.52 9.81 3.53
CA GLN A 108 -15.13 9.39 3.42
C GLN A 108 -14.21 10.37 4.15
N GLN A 109 -13.20 9.86 4.85
CA GLN A 109 -12.27 10.69 5.63
C GLN A 109 -10.86 10.64 5.05
N MET A 110 -10.24 11.81 4.96
CA MET A 110 -8.85 11.99 4.53
C MET A 110 -8.03 12.58 5.68
N LEU A 111 -6.83 12.03 5.91
CA LEU A 111 -5.96 12.42 7.03
C LEU A 111 -4.64 12.99 6.51
N PRO A 112 -4.59 14.23 6.00
CA PRO A 112 -3.35 14.84 5.52
C PRO A 112 -2.38 15.17 6.67
N LEU A 113 -1.09 15.34 6.35
CA LEU A 113 -0.06 15.75 7.33
C LEU A 113 -0.04 17.27 7.62
N GLY A 114 -0.79 18.07 6.85
CA GLY A 114 -0.87 19.52 6.99
C GLY A 114 -1.72 20.17 5.90
N GLU A 115 -1.96 21.47 6.01
CA GLU A 115 -2.85 22.23 5.12
C GLU A 115 -2.35 22.27 3.67
N ILE A 116 -1.05 22.53 3.45
CA ILE A 116 -0.48 22.55 2.09
C ILE A 116 -0.61 21.18 1.43
N TYR A 117 -0.36 20.10 2.18
CA TYR A 117 -0.52 18.74 1.66
C TYR A 117 -1.98 18.44 1.32
N LEU A 118 -2.92 18.89 2.16
CA LEU A 118 -4.35 18.78 1.91
C LEU A 118 -4.76 19.53 0.65
N ASP A 119 -4.28 20.76 0.47
CA ASP A 119 -4.63 21.60 -0.69
C ASP A 119 -4.14 20.98 -2.00
N CYS A 120 -2.89 20.51 -2.05
CA CYS A 120 -2.37 19.76 -3.21
C CYS A 120 -3.19 18.49 -3.49
N CYS A 121 -3.54 17.72 -2.46
CA CYS A 121 -4.35 16.51 -2.60
C CYS A 121 -5.76 16.81 -3.13
N LEU A 122 -6.40 17.87 -2.63
CA LEU A 122 -7.73 18.30 -3.07
C LEU A 122 -7.70 18.83 -4.51
N PHE A 123 -6.63 19.53 -4.88
CA PHE A 123 -6.42 19.97 -6.26
C PHE A 123 -6.27 18.78 -7.21
N ASP A 124 -5.42 17.81 -6.88
CA ASP A 124 -5.21 16.61 -7.69
C ASP A 124 -6.48 15.75 -7.82
N LEU A 125 -7.28 15.62 -6.76
CA LEU A 125 -8.55 14.92 -6.81
C LEU A 125 -9.57 15.60 -7.74
N ARG A 126 -9.66 16.94 -7.70
CA ARG A 126 -10.59 17.72 -8.55
C ARG A 126 -10.18 17.74 -10.02
N GLU A 127 -8.90 17.90 -10.30
CA GLU A 127 -8.42 18.11 -11.68
C GLU A 127 -8.03 16.79 -12.39
N ILE A 128 -7.43 15.84 -11.66
CA ILE A 128 -6.76 14.68 -12.28
C ILE A 128 -7.58 13.40 -12.17
N SER A 129 -8.15 13.12 -10.99
CA SER A 129 -8.73 11.79 -10.71
C SER A 129 -10.25 11.72 -10.89
N SER A 130 -10.98 12.80 -10.58
CA SER A 130 -12.44 12.82 -10.67
C SER A 130 -12.94 14.22 -11.04
N LYS A 131 -13.50 14.36 -12.25
CA LYS A 131 -14.27 15.55 -12.67
C LYS A 131 -15.63 15.61 -11.98
N ILE A 132 -15.65 15.42 -10.66
CA ILE A 132 -16.85 15.41 -9.82
C ILE A 132 -16.71 16.60 -8.86
N GLU A 133 -17.78 17.36 -8.69
CA GLU A 133 -17.85 18.44 -7.70
C GLU A 133 -18.00 17.86 -6.30
N ASP A 134 -16.88 17.48 -5.69
CA ASP A 134 -16.88 17.00 -4.31
C ASP A 134 -17.08 18.16 -3.33
N LYS A 135 -18.04 17.98 -2.42
CA LYS A 135 -18.28 18.88 -1.29
C LYS A 135 -17.39 18.49 -0.13
N PHE A 136 -16.44 19.35 0.19
CA PHE A 136 -15.55 19.17 1.33
C PHE A 136 -16.10 19.92 2.55
N SER A 137 -16.04 19.27 3.71
CA SER A 137 -16.29 19.91 5.01
C SER A 137 -15.05 20.64 5.51
N ASP A 138 -15.22 21.49 6.51
CA ASP A 138 -14.10 22.15 7.19
C ASP A 138 -13.12 21.12 7.78
N PRO A 139 -11.80 21.35 7.66
CA PRO A 139 -10.79 20.42 8.15
C PRO A 139 -10.83 20.34 9.68
N VAL A 140 -10.74 19.13 10.21
CA VAL A 140 -10.71 18.85 11.65
C VAL A 140 -9.46 18.06 12.01
N VAL A 141 -8.97 18.24 13.24
CA VAL A 141 -7.84 17.46 13.76
C VAL A 141 -8.31 16.18 14.42
N LYS A 142 -7.51 15.12 14.29
CA LYS A 142 -7.77 13.86 15.00
C LYS A 142 -7.44 14.03 16.49
N PHE A 143 -8.46 13.93 17.34
CA PHE A 143 -8.27 13.91 18.78
C PHE A 143 -7.77 12.54 19.24
N CYS A 144 -6.86 12.55 20.21
CA CYS A 144 -6.44 11.35 20.94
C CYS A 144 -6.80 11.55 22.41
N ASN A 145 -7.42 10.54 23.02
CA ASN A 145 -7.72 10.56 24.44
C ASN A 145 -6.49 10.12 25.22
N THR A 146 -6.23 10.77 26.35
CA THR A 146 -5.19 10.39 27.30
C THR A 146 -5.79 10.35 28.70
N VAL A 147 -5.20 9.55 29.58
CA VAL A 147 -5.61 9.45 30.98
C VAL A 147 -4.43 9.91 31.83
N VAL A 148 -4.67 10.90 32.70
CA VAL A 148 -3.63 11.45 33.59
C VAL A 148 -3.57 10.67 34.91
N ASP A 149 -4.73 10.35 35.48
CA ASP A 149 -4.84 9.70 36.78
C ASP A 149 -5.13 8.20 36.67
N THR A 150 -4.62 7.42 37.62
CA THR A 150 -4.93 6.00 37.73
C THR A 150 -6.39 5.79 38.11
N SER A 151 -7.06 4.79 37.53
CA SER A 151 -8.45 4.47 37.89
C SER A 151 -8.57 4.09 39.37
N VAL A 152 -9.57 4.66 40.05
CA VAL A 152 -9.84 4.37 41.47
C VAL A 152 -10.32 2.93 41.66
N ILE A 153 -10.98 2.38 40.64
CA ILE A 153 -11.56 1.03 40.66
C ILE A 153 -10.85 0.20 39.59
N LYS A 154 -10.58 -1.08 39.91
CA LYS A 154 -10.05 -2.05 38.95
C LYS A 154 -11.16 -2.45 37.99
N CYS A 155 -10.87 -2.40 36.68
CA CYS A 155 -11.78 -2.92 35.66
C CYS A 155 -11.80 -4.45 35.70
N PHE A 156 -12.99 -5.03 35.67
CA PHE A 156 -13.20 -6.47 35.50
C PHE A 156 -13.77 -6.71 34.11
N ALA A 157 -13.22 -7.68 33.38
CA ALA A 157 -13.74 -8.11 32.09
C ALA A 157 -14.00 -9.62 32.17
N GLU A 158 -15.24 -10.03 31.93
CA GLU A 158 -15.61 -11.43 31.78
C GLU A 158 -15.70 -11.77 30.31
N THR A 159 -15.08 -12.87 29.91
CA THR A 159 -15.23 -13.38 28.54
C THR A 159 -16.59 -14.04 28.36
N GLY A 160 -17.11 -14.08 27.14
CA GLY A 160 -18.38 -14.78 26.84
C GLY A 160 -18.36 -16.28 27.19
N ASN A 161 -17.18 -16.85 27.40
CA ASN A 161 -17.01 -18.24 27.85
C ASN A 161 -17.27 -18.44 29.35
N LYS A 162 -17.56 -17.38 30.11
CA LYS A 162 -17.84 -17.42 31.56
C LYS A 162 -16.81 -18.26 32.35
N LYS A 163 -15.58 -18.26 31.87
CA LYS A 163 -14.39 -18.86 32.49
C LYS A 163 -13.30 -17.81 32.53
#